data_AF-A0A7Y4SRY7-F1
#
_entry.id   AF-A0A7Y4SRY7-F1
#
_cell.length_a   1.000
_cell.length_b   1.000
_cell.length_c   1.000
_cell.angle_alpha   90.00
_cell.angle_beta   90.00
_cell.angle_gamma   90.00
#
_symmetry.space_group_name_H-M   'P 1'
#
loop_
_entity.id
_entity.type
_entity.pdbx_description
1 polymer ?
#
loop_
_entity_poly.entity_id
_entity_poly.type
_entity_poly.pdbx_seq_one_letter_code
_entity_poly.pdbx_strand_id
1 'polypeptide(L)'
;VQQVFAYQPLAPHLSFDAAFLLGDAQESATSNDFLSIDLSDGSTNWNLLYADGFSELPGTSVKYGLAMTAVERVHVDLRQLFPGLAAGAALTLSLGVGNGGDGLNPSRAYVDAIRLVPAATASFRNGLGRNAPRYASSPAVLGGAWTIQVDTSGHAGVRAIQVVGMQRPASGSVRVAGELLVSGKKLFAQSWPALPGLMTRTITLPRDLTLMGLSMATQVTLIGGGAELCNAYDLVLGF
;
A
#
# COMPACT_ATOMS: atom_id res chain seq x y z
N VAL A 1 2.36 -19.69 18.27
CA VAL A 1 3.54 -18.80 18.16
C VAL A 1 3.07 -17.37 18.38
N GLN A 2 3.88 -16.51 19.00
CA GLN A 2 3.54 -15.10 19.19
C GLN A 2 4.69 -14.21 18.75
N GLN A 3 4.36 -13.08 18.14
CA GLN A 3 5.30 -12.00 17.82
C GLN A 3 4.75 -10.70 18.39
N VAL A 4 5.55 -10.04 19.22
CA VAL A 4 5.24 -8.70 19.75
C VAL A 4 6.00 -7.68 18.92
N PHE A 5 5.35 -6.59 18.55
CA PHE A 5 5.96 -5.46 17.84
C PHE A 5 5.37 -4.14 18.32
N ALA A 6 6.13 -3.06 18.16
CA ALA A 6 5.68 -1.72 18.49
C ALA A 6 4.93 -1.10 17.31
N TYR A 7 3.79 -0.45 17.58
CA TYR A 7 3.07 0.31 16.58
C TYR A 7 3.87 1.51 16.10
N GLN A 8 3.96 1.67 14.78
CA GLN A 8 4.66 2.77 14.13
C GLN A 8 3.65 3.58 13.31
N PRO A 9 3.33 4.83 13.69
CA PRO A 9 2.37 5.65 12.95
C PRO A 9 2.75 5.93 11.50
N LEU A 10 4.04 5.90 11.18
CA LEU A 10 4.57 6.06 9.82
C LEU A 10 4.46 4.77 8.99
N ALA A 11 4.23 3.62 9.63
CA ALA A 11 4.00 2.33 9.00
C ALA A 11 2.78 1.62 9.62
N PRO A 12 1.58 2.21 9.47
CA PRO A 12 0.40 1.76 10.21
C PRO A 12 -0.26 0.52 9.61
N HIS A 13 0.28 -0.06 8.54
CA HIS A 13 -0.30 -1.25 7.93
C HIS A 13 0.50 -2.50 8.30
N LEU A 14 -0.19 -3.57 8.71
CA LEU A 14 0.40 -4.90 8.88
C LEU A 14 0.13 -5.73 7.63
N SER A 15 1.14 -6.44 7.14
CA SER A 15 1.04 -7.35 6.00
C SER A 15 1.82 -8.63 6.27
N PHE A 16 1.27 -9.78 5.87
CA PHE A 16 1.94 -11.08 5.89
C PHE A 16 1.28 -12.06 4.91
N ASP A 17 1.99 -13.13 4.57
CA ASP A 17 1.44 -14.26 3.81
C ASP A 17 1.09 -15.39 4.78
N ALA A 18 -0.03 -16.06 4.55
CA ALA A 18 -0.46 -17.18 5.39
C ALA A 18 -1.14 -18.30 4.60
N ALA A 19 -1.00 -19.53 5.07
CA ALA A 19 -1.75 -20.68 4.60
C ALA A 19 -1.90 -21.74 5.69
N PHE A 20 -3.02 -22.45 5.68
CA PHE A 20 -3.28 -23.59 6.56
C PHE A 20 -2.98 -24.90 5.83
N LEU A 21 -2.20 -25.77 6.48
CA LEU A 21 -1.85 -27.10 5.99
C LEU A 21 -2.56 -28.11 6.87
N LEU A 22 -3.49 -28.86 6.29
CA LEU A 22 -4.29 -29.84 7.01
C LEU A 22 -3.49 -31.15 7.14
N GLY A 23 -3.32 -31.61 8.37
CA GLY A 23 -2.64 -32.87 8.68
C GLY A 23 -3.56 -34.09 8.54
N ASP A 24 -4.83 -33.93 8.89
CA ASP A 24 -5.84 -35.00 8.92
C ASP A 24 -6.74 -35.01 7.67
N ALA A 25 -7.76 -35.87 7.66
CA ALA A 25 -8.79 -35.87 6.63
C ALA A 25 -9.58 -34.56 6.61
N GLN A 26 -9.79 -34.03 5.41
CA GLN A 26 -10.68 -32.89 5.19
C GLN A 26 -12.11 -33.24 5.60
N GLU A 27 -12.81 -32.28 6.20
CA GLU A 27 -14.19 -32.44 6.70
C GLU A 27 -14.37 -33.61 7.70
N SER A 28 -13.35 -33.88 8.52
CA SER A 28 -13.43 -34.94 9.54
C SER A 28 -14.61 -34.73 10.49
N ALA A 29 -15.38 -35.80 10.71
CA ALA A 29 -16.49 -35.80 11.65
C ALA A 29 -16.06 -35.94 13.12
N THR A 30 -14.79 -36.30 13.36
CA THR A 30 -14.26 -36.63 14.69
C THR A 30 -13.14 -35.70 15.15
N SER A 31 -12.59 -34.89 14.24
CA SER A 31 -11.53 -33.93 14.51
C SER A 31 -11.84 -32.59 13.82
N ASN A 32 -11.48 -31.48 14.46
CA ASN A 32 -11.52 -30.16 13.83
C ASN A 32 -10.18 -29.47 14.00
N ASP A 33 -9.38 -29.51 12.94
CA ASP A 33 -8.10 -28.82 12.86
C ASP A 33 -8.32 -27.41 12.32
N PHE A 34 -7.59 -26.44 12.85
CA PHE A 34 -7.76 -25.04 12.46
C PHE A 34 -6.47 -24.23 12.54
N LEU A 35 -6.45 -23.13 11.80
CA LEU A 35 -5.53 -22.01 11.89
C LEU A 35 -6.31 -20.78 12.36
N SER A 36 -5.80 -20.09 13.37
CA SER A 36 -6.23 -18.76 13.76
C SER A 36 -5.02 -17.82 13.81
N ILE A 37 -5.13 -16.67 13.17
CA ILE A 37 -4.15 -15.58 13.29
C ILE A 37 -4.83 -14.37 13.89
N ASP A 38 -4.45 -14.04 15.12
CA ASP A 38 -5.11 -13.02 15.93
C ASP A 38 -4.15 -11.86 16.23
N LEU A 39 -4.68 -10.64 16.25
CA LEU A 39 -3.93 -9.43 16.58
C LEU A 39 -4.54 -8.73 17.80
N SER A 40 -3.70 -8.38 18.77
CA SER A 40 -4.12 -7.82 20.05
C SER A 40 -3.30 -6.61 20.46
N ASP A 41 -3.94 -5.64 21.13
CA ASP A 41 -3.28 -4.57 21.88
C ASP A 41 -3.22 -4.84 23.40
N GLY A 42 -3.61 -6.05 23.83
CA GLY A 42 -3.74 -6.45 25.22
C GLY A 42 -5.14 -6.22 25.82
N SER A 43 -6.00 -5.45 25.14
CA SER A 43 -7.39 -5.19 25.55
C SER A 43 -8.42 -5.64 24.52
N THR A 44 -8.10 -5.44 23.23
CA THR A 44 -8.94 -5.74 22.09
C THR A 44 -8.25 -6.79 21.23
N ASN A 45 -9.00 -7.78 20.73
CA ASN A 45 -8.51 -8.84 19.86
C ASN A 45 -9.27 -8.83 18.54
N TRP A 46 -8.53 -8.96 17.44
CA TRP A 46 -9.06 -9.11 16.09
C TRP A 46 -8.56 -10.40 15.47
N ASN A 47 -9.48 -11.24 14.99
CA ASN A 47 -9.10 -12.38 14.17
C ASN A 47 -8.86 -11.90 12.73
N LEU A 48 -7.62 -12.02 12.27
CA LEU A 48 -7.19 -11.54 10.96
C LEU A 48 -7.33 -12.60 9.87
N LEU A 49 -7.22 -13.87 10.24
CA LEU A 49 -7.38 -15.01 9.36
C LEU A 49 -7.87 -16.21 10.17
N TYR A 50 -8.82 -16.94 9.61
CA TYR A 50 -9.26 -18.24 10.08
C TYR A 50 -9.37 -19.21 8.92
N ALA A 51 -8.89 -20.43 9.12
CA ALA A 51 -9.08 -21.56 8.22
C ALA A 51 -9.18 -22.84 9.04
N ASP A 52 -9.88 -23.84 8.53
CA ASP A 52 -10.12 -25.10 9.23
C ASP A 52 -10.22 -26.28 8.25
N GLY A 53 -10.56 -27.47 8.79
CA GLY A 53 -10.76 -28.68 8.00
C GLY A 53 -11.88 -28.62 6.95
N PHE A 54 -12.71 -27.57 6.96
CA PHE A 54 -13.79 -27.34 5.98
C PHE A 54 -13.43 -26.27 4.94
N SER A 55 -12.27 -25.64 5.08
CA SER A 55 -11.80 -24.64 4.11
C SER A 55 -11.37 -25.29 2.79
N GLU A 56 -11.39 -24.53 1.69
CA GLU A 56 -10.88 -25.01 0.40
C GLU A 56 -9.35 -25.22 0.48
N LEU A 57 -8.89 -26.41 0.06
CA LEU A 57 -7.47 -26.80 0.07
C LEU A 57 -6.94 -27.03 -1.36
N PRO A 58 -6.93 -26.01 -2.24
CA PRO A 58 -6.55 -26.17 -3.64
C PRO A 58 -5.06 -26.46 -3.84
N GLY A 59 -4.24 -26.28 -2.80
CA GLY A 59 -2.79 -26.42 -2.85
C GLY A 59 -2.28 -27.71 -2.20
N THR A 60 -1.01 -27.98 -2.43
CA THR A 60 -0.26 -29.00 -1.69
C THR A 60 1.08 -28.42 -1.26
N SER A 61 1.42 -28.55 0.02
CA SER A 61 2.69 -28.11 0.56
C SER A 61 3.83 -28.91 -0.04
N VAL A 62 4.75 -28.25 -0.74
CA VAL A 62 5.95 -28.91 -1.29
C VAL A 62 6.84 -29.48 -0.18
N LYS A 63 6.89 -28.82 0.98
CA LYS A 63 7.76 -29.22 2.10
C LYS A 63 7.23 -30.42 2.86
N TYR A 64 5.91 -30.49 3.05
CA TYR A 64 5.28 -31.48 3.93
C TYR A 64 4.38 -32.49 3.19
N GLY A 65 4.06 -32.26 1.92
CA GLY A 65 3.14 -33.09 1.15
C GLY A 65 1.67 -32.97 1.57
N LEU A 66 1.32 -32.04 2.46
CA LEU A 66 -0.01 -31.86 3.02
C LEU A 66 -0.90 -31.00 2.12
N ALA A 67 -2.21 -31.28 2.10
CA ALA A 67 -3.20 -30.40 1.49
C ALA A 67 -3.18 -29.02 2.17
N MET A 68 -3.34 -27.95 1.39
CA MET A 68 -3.13 -26.59 1.87
C MET A 68 -4.11 -25.61 1.24
N THR A 69 -4.55 -24.60 2.01
CA THR A 69 -5.24 -23.44 1.45
C THR A 69 -4.36 -22.73 0.42
N ALA A 70 -4.94 -21.89 -0.43
CA ALA A 70 -4.12 -20.94 -1.19
C ALA A 70 -3.30 -20.06 -0.22
N VAL A 71 -2.10 -19.64 -0.64
CA VAL A 71 -1.34 -18.64 0.12
C VAL A 71 -2.06 -17.31 0.01
N GLU A 72 -2.65 -16.87 1.11
CA GLU A 72 -3.37 -15.61 1.19
C GLU A 72 -2.46 -14.51 1.75
N ARG A 73 -2.50 -13.35 1.08
CA ARG A 73 -1.92 -12.12 1.61
C ARG A 73 -2.92 -11.43 2.52
N VAL A 74 -2.65 -11.43 3.81
CA VAL A 74 -3.41 -10.66 4.79
C VAL A 74 -2.83 -9.24 4.87
N HIS A 75 -3.69 -8.24 4.88
CA HIS A 75 -3.34 -6.83 5.01
C HIS A 75 -4.40 -6.10 5.84
N VAL A 76 -3.96 -5.32 6.83
CA VAL A 76 -4.86 -4.51 7.68
C VAL A 76 -4.26 -3.14 7.99
N ASP A 77 -5.11 -2.14 8.17
CA ASP A 77 -4.75 -0.84 8.72
C ASP A 77 -4.94 -0.85 10.24
N LEU A 78 -3.83 -0.79 10.98
CA LEU A 78 -3.81 -0.84 12.44
C LEU A 78 -4.56 0.33 13.08
N ARG A 79 -4.68 1.48 12.38
CA ARG A 79 -5.45 2.64 12.88
C ARG A 79 -6.95 2.38 12.88
N GLN A 80 -7.42 1.55 11.96
CA GLN A 80 -8.83 1.17 11.87
C GLN A 80 -9.17 0.14 12.94
N LEU A 81 -8.30 -0.84 13.15
CA LEU A 81 -8.50 -1.89 14.17
C LEU A 81 -8.34 -1.36 15.59
N PHE A 82 -7.40 -0.43 15.82
CA PHE A 82 -7.09 0.12 17.14
C PHE A 82 -7.10 1.66 17.10
N PRO A 83 -8.30 2.27 17.02
CA PRO A 83 -8.41 3.72 17.01
C PRO A 83 -7.90 4.29 18.34
N GLY A 84 -6.85 5.10 18.29
CA GLY A 84 -6.23 5.71 19.48
C GLY A 84 -4.92 5.06 19.93
N LEU A 85 -4.42 4.05 19.20
CA LEU A 85 -3.14 3.43 19.50
C LEU A 85 -1.99 4.46 19.46
N ALA A 86 -1.29 4.63 20.58
CA ALA A 86 -0.17 5.56 20.70
C ALA A 86 1.09 5.02 20.01
N ALA A 87 1.94 5.92 19.50
CA ALA A 87 3.23 5.54 18.94
C ALA A 87 4.04 4.71 19.95
N GLY A 88 4.55 3.55 19.53
CA GLY A 88 5.31 2.65 20.39
C GLY A 88 4.48 1.68 21.23
N ALA A 89 3.14 1.77 21.20
CA ALA A 89 2.28 0.80 21.89
C ALA A 89 2.53 -0.63 21.36
N ALA A 90 2.54 -1.60 22.26
CA ALA A 90 2.81 -3.00 21.91
C ALA A 90 1.57 -3.64 21.28
N LEU A 91 1.78 -4.32 20.16
CA LEU A 91 0.81 -5.20 19.52
C LEU A 91 1.35 -6.62 19.52
N THR A 92 0.46 -7.59 19.72
CA THR A 92 0.79 -9.02 19.72
C THR A 92 0.06 -9.72 18.59
N LEU A 93 0.81 -10.27 17.63
CA LEU A 93 0.31 -11.20 16.62
C LEU A 93 0.46 -12.62 17.16
N SER A 94 -0.65 -13.33 17.30
CA SER A 94 -0.70 -14.71 17.78
C SER A 94 -1.12 -15.64 16.65
N LEU A 95 -0.39 -16.74 16.49
CA LEU A 95 -0.68 -17.80 15.54
C LEU A 95 -1.03 -19.05 16.34
N GLY A 96 -2.28 -19.49 16.25
CA GLY A 96 -2.78 -20.74 16.77
C GLY A 96 -2.99 -21.76 15.66
N VAL A 97 -2.48 -22.98 15.87
CA VAL A 97 -2.85 -24.13 15.04
C VAL A 97 -3.40 -25.19 15.99
N GLY A 98 -4.67 -25.53 15.83
CA GLY A 98 -5.30 -26.61 16.55
C GLY A 98 -5.20 -27.91 15.76
N ASN A 99 -4.86 -29.01 16.45
CA ASN A 99 -5.07 -30.37 15.97
C ASN A 99 -6.14 -31.00 16.87
N GLY A 100 -7.32 -31.26 16.29
CA GLY A 100 -8.51 -31.73 16.95
C GLY A 100 -8.52 -33.23 17.25
N GLY A 101 -7.45 -33.81 17.79
CA GLY A 101 -7.60 -34.96 18.71
C GLY A 101 -6.72 -36.19 18.52
N ASP A 102 -5.91 -36.33 17.46
CA ASP A 102 -5.09 -37.54 17.30
C ASP A 102 -3.62 -37.35 17.69
N GLY A 103 -3.06 -36.14 17.57
CA GLY A 103 -1.64 -35.83 17.76
C GLY A 103 -0.68 -36.58 16.81
N LEU A 104 -1.19 -37.47 15.95
CA LEU A 104 -0.45 -38.32 15.03
C LEU A 104 -0.26 -37.61 13.68
N ASN A 105 -1.24 -36.81 13.27
CA ASN A 105 -1.26 -36.10 12.00
C ASN A 105 -1.31 -34.58 12.22
N PRO A 106 -0.18 -33.93 12.57
CA PRO A 106 -0.19 -32.52 12.93
C PRO A 106 -0.47 -31.61 11.73
N SER A 107 -1.58 -30.87 11.81
CA SER A 107 -1.79 -29.67 11.01
C SER A 107 -0.72 -28.61 11.28
N ARG A 108 -0.51 -27.74 10.29
CA ARG A 108 0.55 -26.72 10.31
C ARG A 108 0.04 -25.41 9.74
N ALA A 109 0.75 -24.35 10.06
CA ALA A 109 0.59 -23.07 9.40
C ALA A 109 1.87 -22.69 8.68
N TYR A 110 1.71 -22.12 7.50
CA TYR A 110 2.72 -21.29 6.86
C TYR A 110 2.36 -19.83 7.17
N VAL A 111 3.29 -19.09 7.77
CA VAL A 111 3.17 -17.63 7.89
C VAL A 111 4.54 -17.02 7.63
N ASP A 112 4.62 -16.08 6.69
CA ASP A 112 5.87 -15.45 6.28
C ASP A 112 5.65 -13.97 5.89
N ALA A 113 6.74 -13.26 5.58
CA ALA A 113 6.76 -11.89 5.11
C ALA A 113 6.04 -10.90 6.03
N ILE A 114 6.03 -11.16 7.34
CA ILE A 114 5.44 -10.28 8.34
C ILE A 114 6.22 -8.97 8.36
N ARG A 115 5.54 -7.87 8.07
CA ARG A 115 6.13 -6.54 8.12
C ARG A 115 5.09 -5.46 8.35
N LEU A 116 5.58 -4.35 8.91
CA LEU A 116 4.89 -3.08 8.91
C LEU A 116 5.16 -2.35 7.59
N VAL A 117 4.13 -1.70 7.06
CA VAL A 117 4.13 -1.09 5.74
C VAL A 117 3.75 0.39 5.85
N PRO A 118 4.49 1.31 5.21
CA PRO A 118 4.12 2.72 5.17
C PRO A 118 2.74 2.94 4.54
N ALA A 119 2.02 3.92 5.09
CA ALA A 119 0.84 4.46 4.42
C ALA A 119 1.27 5.20 3.16
N ALA A 120 0.43 5.20 2.13
CA ALA A 120 0.66 6.05 0.98
C ALA A 120 0.59 7.52 1.41
N THR A 121 1.49 8.35 0.88
CA THR A 121 1.50 9.80 1.18
C THR A 121 1.56 10.63 -0.09
N ALA A 122 1.04 11.85 0.01
CA ALA A 122 1.20 12.89 -0.98
C ALA A 122 1.42 14.23 -0.26
N SER A 123 2.64 14.76 -0.38
CA SER A 123 3.05 15.99 0.28
C SER A 123 3.25 17.09 -0.75
N PHE A 124 2.46 18.15 -0.64
CA PHE A 124 2.59 19.33 -1.50
C PHE A 124 3.96 19.98 -1.34
N ARG A 125 4.54 20.45 -2.45
CA ARG A 125 5.79 21.20 -2.47
C ARG A 125 5.78 22.28 -3.53
N ASN A 126 6.29 23.45 -3.19
CA ASN A 126 6.40 24.58 -4.13
C ASN A 126 7.74 25.33 -4.09
N GLY A 127 8.79 24.71 -3.55
CA GLY A 127 10.14 25.30 -3.54
C GLY A 127 10.17 26.74 -3.01
N LEU A 128 10.59 27.69 -3.84
CA LEU A 128 10.64 29.13 -3.54
C LEU A 128 9.28 29.84 -3.64
N GLY A 129 8.20 29.11 -3.91
CA GLY A 129 6.85 29.65 -4.07
C GLY A 129 6.58 30.28 -5.44
N ARG A 130 7.42 30.01 -6.45
CA ARG A 130 7.32 30.67 -7.77
C ARG A 130 6.31 30.03 -8.71
N ASN A 131 6.03 28.74 -8.57
CA ASN A 131 5.07 28.07 -9.45
C ASN A 131 3.65 28.29 -8.97
N ALA A 132 2.71 28.36 -9.91
CA ALA A 132 1.30 28.40 -9.56
C ALA A 132 0.86 27.06 -8.94
N PRO A 133 0.07 27.07 -7.85
CA PRO A 133 -0.42 25.87 -7.18
C PRO A 133 -1.61 25.24 -7.94
N ARG A 134 -1.38 24.81 -9.19
CA ARG A 134 -2.40 24.30 -10.11
C ARG A 134 -2.52 22.77 -10.12
N TYR A 135 -1.57 22.07 -9.50
CA TYR A 135 -1.54 20.61 -9.44
C TYR A 135 -1.93 20.16 -8.03
N ALA A 136 -2.80 19.16 -7.92
CA ALA A 136 -3.07 18.43 -6.69
C ALA A 136 -2.95 16.92 -6.95
N SER A 137 -2.51 16.19 -5.93
CA SER A 137 -2.34 14.74 -5.99
C SER A 137 -2.92 14.09 -4.74
N SER A 138 -3.69 13.02 -4.91
CA SER A 138 -3.99 12.12 -3.81
C SER A 138 -2.75 11.29 -3.44
N PRO A 139 -2.74 10.64 -2.27
CA PRO A 139 -1.83 9.53 -2.00
C PRO A 139 -1.90 8.44 -3.07
N ALA A 140 -0.77 7.79 -3.33
CA ALA A 140 -0.61 6.72 -4.31
C ALA A 140 -0.76 5.34 -3.64
N VAL A 141 -2.01 4.90 -3.43
CA VAL A 141 -2.35 3.64 -2.75
C VAL A 141 -2.22 2.43 -3.68
N LEU A 142 -1.39 1.46 -3.31
CA LEU A 142 -1.18 0.20 -4.04
C LEU A 142 -2.46 -0.65 -4.07
N GLY A 143 -2.84 -1.12 -5.26
CA GLY A 143 -4.12 -1.78 -5.49
C GLY A 143 -5.31 -0.83 -5.54
N GLY A 144 -5.09 0.48 -5.32
CA GLY A 144 -6.10 1.52 -5.34
C GLY A 144 -5.98 2.45 -6.54
N ALA A 145 -6.58 3.63 -6.39
CA ALA A 145 -6.58 4.70 -7.36
C ALA A 145 -5.68 5.85 -6.91
N TRP A 146 -4.77 6.27 -7.77
CA TRP A 146 -4.02 7.52 -7.63
C TRP A 146 -4.68 8.60 -8.49
N THR A 147 -5.08 9.71 -7.87
CA THR A 147 -5.80 10.80 -8.52
C THR A 147 -4.90 12.03 -8.65
N ILE A 148 -4.86 12.56 -9.87
CA ILE A 148 -4.16 13.79 -10.26
C ILE A 148 -5.22 14.81 -10.66
N GLN A 149 -5.14 16.01 -10.09
CA GLN A 149 -5.99 17.12 -10.48
C GLN A 149 -5.13 18.29 -10.96
N VAL A 150 -5.55 18.92 -12.05
CA VAL A 150 -4.84 20.05 -12.65
C VAL A 150 -5.83 21.14 -13.02
N ASP A 151 -5.67 22.34 -12.46
CA ASP A 151 -6.47 23.52 -12.76
C ASP A 151 -5.81 24.39 -13.84
N THR A 152 -6.44 24.43 -15.01
CA THR A 152 -5.96 25.19 -16.17
C THR A 152 -6.58 26.58 -16.30
N SER A 153 -7.53 26.95 -15.42
CA SER A 153 -8.37 28.15 -15.55
C SER A 153 -7.60 29.47 -15.71
N GLY A 154 -6.40 29.56 -15.15
CA GLY A 154 -5.54 30.75 -15.20
C GLY A 154 -4.39 30.66 -16.21
N HIS A 155 -4.36 29.68 -17.11
CA HIS A 155 -3.36 29.56 -18.17
C HIS A 155 -4.01 29.60 -19.55
N ALA A 156 -4.12 30.80 -20.11
CA ALA A 156 -4.74 30.99 -21.42
C ALA A 156 -3.94 30.27 -22.53
N GLY A 157 -4.64 29.57 -23.42
CA GLY A 157 -4.03 28.93 -24.59
C GLY A 157 -3.36 27.58 -24.31
N VAL A 158 -3.51 27.02 -23.11
CA VAL A 158 -3.07 25.66 -22.78
C VAL A 158 -3.70 24.64 -23.71
N ARG A 159 -2.90 23.69 -24.19
CA ARG A 159 -3.30 22.64 -25.13
C ARG A 159 -3.04 21.24 -24.61
N ALA A 160 -2.02 21.09 -23.77
CA ALA A 160 -1.67 19.81 -23.18
C ALA A 160 -1.19 19.98 -21.74
N ILE A 161 -1.42 18.92 -20.97
CA ILE A 161 -0.90 18.73 -19.63
C ILE A 161 0.13 17.61 -19.73
N GLN A 162 1.27 17.79 -19.07
CA GLN A 162 2.26 16.74 -18.88
C GLN A 162 2.53 16.57 -17.39
N VAL A 163 2.33 15.36 -16.87
CA VAL A 163 2.79 14.98 -15.53
C VAL A 163 4.03 14.13 -15.67
N VAL A 164 5.09 14.51 -14.98
CA VAL A 164 6.31 13.70 -14.87
C VAL A 164 6.48 13.23 -13.44
N GLY A 165 6.87 11.97 -13.28
CA GLY A 165 7.32 11.42 -12.01
C GLY A 165 8.79 11.08 -12.08
N MET A 166 9.55 11.61 -11.14
CA MET A 166 11.00 11.47 -11.06
C MET A 166 11.40 10.87 -9.72
N GLN A 167 12.57 10.22 -9.68
CA GLN A 167 13.05 9.54 -8.47
C GLN A 167 13.32 10.49 -7.29
N ARG A 168 13.63 11.77 -7.55
CA ARG A 168 14.05 12.71 -6.51
C ARG A 168 13.36 14.06 -6.63
N PRO A 169 13.12 14.76 -5.51
CA PRO A 169 12.81 16.17 -5.56
C PRO A 169 14.01 16.96 -6.12
N ALA A 170 13.75 18.15 -6.65
CA ALA A 170 14.77 19.13 -7.00
C ALA A 170 14.59 20.40 -6.19
N SER A 171 15.69 21.12 -5.99
CA SER A 171 15.74 22.39 -5.27
C SER A 171 15.93 23.54 -6.24
N GLY A 172 14.84 23.92 -6.90
CA GLY A 172 14.61 25.30 -7.26
C GLY A 172 15.41 25.95 -8.39
N SER A 173 15.83 25.18 -9.40
CA SER A 173 16.37 25.80 -10.61
C SER A 173 15.25 26.57 -11.33
N VAL A 174 15.29 27.90 -11.21
CA VAL A 174 14.33 28.80 -11.87
C VAL A 174 14.63 28.84 -13.36
N ARG A 175 13.60 28.59 -14.16
CA ARG A 175 13.58 28.68 -15.61
C ARG A 175 12.56 29.73 -16.02
N VAL A 176 12.53 30.08 -17.31
CA VAL A 176 11.51 30.97 -17.87
C VAL A 176 10.09 30.45 -17.62
N ALA A 177 9.91 29.12 -17.64
CA ALA A 177 8.63 28.46 -17.41
C ALA A 177 8.24 28.32 -15.93
N GLY A 178 9.11 28.72 -14.99
CA GLY A 178 8.94 28.48 -13.56
C GLY A 178 10.09 27.68 -12.95
N GLU A 179 9.90 27.24 -11.72
CA GLU A 179 10.86 26.50 -10.91
C GLU A 179 10.78 24.99 -11.19
N LEU A 180 11.89 24.37 -11.58
CA LEU A 180 11.96 22.90 -11.69
C LEU A 180 12.07 22.27 -10.30
N LEU A 181 11.09 21.44 -9.95
CA LEU A 181 10.93 20.86 -8.62
C LEU A 181 11.18 19.34 -8.59
N VAL A 182 11.52 18.72 -9.71
CA VAL A 182 11.75 17.27 -9.81
C VAL A 182 13.06 16.97 -10.53
N SER A 183 13.76 15.89 -10.14
CA SER A 183 15.05 15.50 -10.72
C SER A 183 15.34 13.99 -10.61
N GLY A 184 16.44 13.56 -11.23
CA GLY A 184 16.90 12.17 -11.19
C GLY A 184 16.37 11.32 -12.34
N LYS A 185 16.26 10.01 -12.12
CA LYS A 185 15.73 9.08 -13.12
C LYS A 185 14.22 9.31 -13.30
N LYS A 186 13.77 9.41 -14.55
CA LYS A 186 12.33 9.42 -14.88
C LYS A 186 11.73 8.05 -14.58
N LEU A 187 10.70 8.03 -13.74
CA LEU A 187 9.96 6.82 -13.40
C LEU A 187 8.78 6.65 -14.36
N PHE A 188 8.05 7.73 -14.63
CA PHE A 188 6.99 7.76 -15.63
C PHE A 188 6.80 9.17 -16.20
N ALA A 189 6.06 9.24 -17.30
CA ALA A 189 5.46 10.47 -17.78
C ALA A 189 4.09 10.16 -18.39
N GLN A 190 3.11 11.01 -18.12
CA GLN A 190 1.82 10.98 -18.77
C GLN A 190 1.54 12.34 -19.40
N SER A 191 0.81 12.34 -20.51
CA SER A 191 0.34 13.57 -21.13
C SER A 191 -1.05 13.36 -21.70
N TRP A 192 -1.86 14.41 -21.66
CA TRP A 192 -3.19 14.43 -22.22
C TRP A 192 -3.58 15.85 -22.68
N PRO A 193 -4.56 15.97 -23.60
CA PRO A 193 -5.08 17.27 -24.01
C PRO A 193 -5.64 18.05 -22.83
N ALA A 194 -5.40 19.36 -22.82
CA ALA A 194 -5.94 20.25 -21.80
C ALA A 194 -7.34 20.73 -22.19
N LEU A 195 -8.22 20.77 -21.20
CA LEU A 195 -9.52 21.44 -21.26
C LEU A 195 -9.53 22.60 -20.25
N PRO A 196 -10.31 23.66 -20.48
CA PRO A 196 -10.45 24.75 -19.52
C PRO A 196 -11.02 24.27 -18.17
N GLY A 197 -10.42 24.75 -17.07
CA GLY A 197 -10.87 24.49 -15.70
C GLY A 197 -10.14 23.34 -15.01
N LEU A 198 -10.80 22.74 -14.02
CA LEU A 198 -10.25 21.64 -13.23
C LEU A 198 -10.40 20.31 -13.97
N MET A 199 -9.26 19.72 -14.33
CA MET A 199 -9.21 18.38 -14.90
C MET A 199 -8.82 17.36 -13.83
N THR A 200 -9.43 16.19 -13.86
CA THR A 200 -9.08 15.07 -12.97
C THR A 200 -8.70 13.85 -13.81
N ARG A 201 -7.60 13.19 -13.43
CA ARG A 201 -7.13 11.93 -14.01
C ARG A 201 -6.92 10.92 -12.90
N THR A 202 -7.43 9.71 -13.09
CA THR A 202 -7.25 8.61 -12.16
C THR A 202 -6.41 7.52 -12.81
N ILE A 203 -5.44 7.00 -12.06
CA ILE A 203 -4.54 5.93 -12.46
C ILE A 203 -4.68 4.79 -11.45
N THR A 204 -5.03 3.60 -11.92
CA THR A 204 -5.04 2.40 -11.07
C THR A 204 -3.61 1.95 -10.81
N LEU A 205 -3.25 1.76 -9.55
CA LEU A 205 -1.95 1.24 -9.17
C LEU A 205 -2.05 -0.27 -8.93
N PRO A 206 -1.13 -1.08 -9.47
CA PRO A 206 -1.12 -2.51 -9.19
C PRO A 206 -0.88 -2.75 -7.70
N ARG A 207 -1.44 -3.84 -7.17
CA ARG A 207 -1.15 -4.32 -5.81
C ARG A 207 0.20 -5.04 -5.78
N ASP A 208 1.26 -4.35 -6.20
CA ASP A 208 2.63 -4.88 -6.27
C ASP A 208 3.48 -4.31 -5.13
N LEU A 209 3.91 -5.20 -4.23
CA LEU A 209 4.69 -4.84 -3.05
C LEU A 209 6.11 -4.38 -3.38
N THR A 210 6.63 -4.71 -4.56
CA THR A 210 7.96 -4.23 -4.98
C THR A 210 7.96 -2.70 -5.18
N LEU A 211 6.78 -2.10 -5.30
CA LEU A 211 6.59 -0.64 -5.37
C LEU A 211 6.37 -0.01 -3.99
N MET A 212 6.25 -0.79 -2.93
CA MET A 212 5.99 -0.28 -1.58
C MET A 212 7.16 0.54 -1.06
N GLY A 213 6.86 1.69 -0.46
CA GLY A 213 7.87 2.62 0.03
C GLY A 213 8.64 3.32 -1.10
N LEU A 214 8.28 3.08 -2.38
CA LEU A 214 8.88 3.80 -3.48
C LEU A 214 8.52 5.29 -3.36
N SER A 215 9.54 6.10 -3.10
CA SER A 215 9.42 7.55 -3.10
C SER A 215 9.60 8.11 -4.50
N MET A 216 8.75 9.07 -4.88
CA MET A 216 8.88 9.80 -6.13
C MET A 216 8.42 11.24 -5.99
N ALA A 217 8.99 12.14 -6.78
CA ALA A 217 8.56 13.52 -6.87
C ALA A 217 7.85 13.72 -8.22
N THR A 218 6.68 14.34 -8.19
CA THR A 218 5.85 14.58 -9.36
C THR A 218 5.67 16.07 -9.61
N GLN A 219 5.65 16.49 -10.87
CA GLN A 219 5.40 17.88 -11.28
C GLN A 219 4.60 17.91 -12.57
N VAL A 220 3.73 18.91 -12.67
CA VAL A 220 2.95 19.21 -13.88
C VAL A 220 3.64 20.30 -14.69
N THR A 221 3.62 20.13 -16.01
CA THR A 221 3.89 21.18 -16.99
C THR A 221 2.64 21.42 -17.83
N LEU A 222 2.19 22.67 -17.90
CA LEU A 222 1.18 23.11 -18.86
C LEU A 222 1.86 23.56 -20.16
N ILE A 223 1.32 23.13 -21.30
CA ILE A 223 1.91 23.36 -22.62
C ILE A 223 0.89 24.05 -23.52
N GLY A 224 1.23 25.24 -24.03
CA GLY A 224 0.42 26.04 -24.96
C GLY A 224 0.09 27.41 -24.37
N GLY A 225 0.20 28.50 -25.15
CA GLY A 225 0.14 29.87 -24.60
C GLY A 225 1.41 30.30 -23.85
N GLY A 226 2.41 29.42 -23.83
CA GLY A 226 3.58 29.46 -22.96
C GLY A 226 3.81 28.05 -22.39
N ALA A 227 4.98 27.78 -21.84
CA ALA A 227 5.16 26.63 -20.97
C ALA A 227 5.14 27.12 -19.52
N GLU A 228 4.39 26.44 -18.65
CA GLU A 228 4.34 26.74 -17.22
C GLU A 228 4.61 25.48 -16.41
N LEU A 229 5.59 25.55 -15.52
CA LEU A 229 5.84 24.56 -14.48
C LEU A 229 4.95 24.87 -13.28
N CYS A 230 4.14 23.91 -12.83
CA CYS A 230 3.30 24.05 -11.65
C CYS A 230 4.04 23.60 -10.38
N ASN A 231 3.36 23.66 -9.24
CA ASN A 231 3.83 23.03 -8.00
C ASN A 231 4.09 21.51 -8.19
N ALA A 232 4.71 20.91 -7.18
CA ALA A 232 5.04 19.48 -7.14
C ALA A 232 4.37 18.77 -5.97
N TYR A 233 4.38 17.45 -6.03
CA TYR A 233 4.04 16.57 -4.90
C TYR A 233 5.12 15.52 -4.73
N ASP A 234 5.57 15.33 -3.50
CA ASP A 234 6.39 14.19 -3.10
C ASP A 234 5.45 13.07 -2.64
N LEU A 235 5.57 11.92 -3.28
CA LEU A 235 4.71 10.76 -3.09
C LEU A 235 5.54 9.62 -2.49
N VAL A 236 4.94 8.89 -1.56
CA VAL A 236 5.42 7.57 -1.13
C VAL A 236 4.31 6.58 -1.44
N LEU A 237 4.63 5.55 -2.22
CA LEU A 237 3.69 4.48 -2.52
C LEU A 237 3.52 3.59 -1.28
N GLY A 238 2.28 3.29 -0.93
CA GLY A 238 1.94 2.52 0.26
C GLY A 238 0.51 2.00 0.18
N PHE A 239 -0.09 1.65 1.31
CA PHE A 239 -1.52 1.33 1.40
C PHE A 239 -2.36 2.47 1.97
#